data_AF-A0A7U9SAF8-F1
#
_entry.id   AF-A0A7U9SAF8-F1
#
_cell.length_a   1.000
_cell.length_b   1.000
_cell.length_c   1.000
_cell.angle_alpha   90.00
_cell.angle_beta   90.00
_cell.angle_gamma   90.00
#
_symmetry.space_group_name_H-M   'P 1'
#
loop_
_entity.id
_entity.type
_entity.pdbx_description
1 polymer ?
#
loop_
_entity_poly.entity_id
_entity_poly.type
_entity_poly.pdbx_seq_one_letter_code
_entity_poly.pdbx_strand_id
1 'polypeptide(L)' 'MSKYGISVREILKRTVIVEAENIEEAIQKVEEAVERDEIILNVDDYDDREIMPSEYFEGGKIPEGEEVSFYWHIGEDN' A
#
# COMPACT_ATOMS: atom_id res chain seq x y z
N MET A 1 23.98 -17.23 0.24
CA MET A 1 22.52 -17.45 0.24
C MET A 1 21.89 -16.40 -0.67
N SER A 2 20.83 -16.73 -1.40
CA SER A 2 20.14 -15.74 -2.25
C SER A 2 19.38 -14.74 -1.38
N LYS A 3 19.39 -13.46 -1.78
CA LYS A 3 18.56 -12.41 -1.17
C LYS A 3 17.28 -12.24 -1.99
N TYR A 4 16.21 -11.85 -1.31
CA TYR A 4 14.90 -11.64 -1.93
C TYR A 4 14.32 -10.31 -1.48
N GLY A 5 13.80 -9.54 -2.42
CA GLY A 5 13.00 -8.35 -2.17
C GLY A 5 11.54 -8.74 -2.09
N ILE A 6 10.90 -8.42 -0.96
CA ILE A 6 9.49 -8.70 -0.70
C ILE A 6 8.81 -7.38 -0.39
N SER A 7 7.73 -7.08 -1.10
CA SER A 7 6.86 -5.96 -0.80
C SER A 7 5.87 -6.37 0.29
N VAL A 8 5.76 -5.55 1.33
CA VAL A 8 4.68 -5.61 2.33
C VAL A 8 3.85 -4.36 2.14
N ARG A 9 2.57 -4.52 1.80
CA ARG A 9 1.63 -3.42 1.57
C ARG A 9 0.46 -3.56 2.52
N GLU A 10 0.07 -2.48 3.18
CA GLU A 10 -1.16 -2.42 3.97
C GLU A 10 -2.22 -1.68 3.18
N ILE A 11 -3.43 -2.22 3.17
CA ILE A 11 -4.58 -1.65 2.48
C ILE A 11 -5.49 -1.03 3.54
N LEU A 12 -5.73 0.27 3.42
CA LEU A 12 -6.68 0.99 4.26
C LEU A 12 -8.00 1.15 3.50
N LYS A 13 -9.12 0.97 4.19
CA LYS A 13 -10.45 1.04 3.60
C LYS A 13 -11.48 1.52 4.61
N ARG A 14 -12.33 2.43 4.15
CA ARG A 14 -13.54 2.85 4.86
C ARG A 14 -14.72 2.81 3.90
N THR A 15 -15.88 2.38 4.40
CA THR A 15 -17.15 2.54 3.67
C THR A 15 -17.75 3.89 3.99
N VAL A 16 -17.94 4.73 2.97
CA VAL A 16 -18.51 6.07 3.08
C VAL A 16 -19.94 6.04 2.56
N ILE A 17 -20.88 6.61 3.32
CA ILE A 17 -22.29 6.70 2.94
C ILE A 17 -22.57 8.15 2.55
N VAL A 18 -23.02 8.37 1.31
CA VAL A 18 -23.30 9.68 0.74
C VAL A 18 -24.62 9.65 -0.02
N GLU A 19 -25.38 10.75 0.04
CA GLU A 19 -26.57 10.93 -0.78
C GLU A 19 -26.17 11.49 -2.15
N ALA A 20 -26.64 10.83 -3.22
CA ALA A 20 -26.37 11.20 -4.61
C ALA A 20 -27.50 10.69 -5.52
N GLU A 21 -27.65 11.29 -6.69
CA GLU A 21 -28.65 10.92 -7.70
C GLU A 21 -28.24 9.63 -8.46
N ASN A 22 -26.94 9.36 -8.57
CA ASN A 22 -26.37 8.18 -9.23
C ASN A 22 -24.98 7.82 -8.64
N ILE A 23 -24.40 6.73 -9.13
CA ILE A 23 -23.13 6.21 -8.63
C ILE A 23 -21.94 7.08 -9.03
N GLU A 24 -21.97 7.69 -10.22
CA GLU A 24 -20.92 8.59 -10.70
C GLU A 24 -20.82 9.83 -9.81
N GLU A 25 -21.95 10.45 -9.48
CA GLU A 25 -22.01 11.58 -8.54
C GLU A 25 -21.58 11.17 -7.13
N ALA A 26 -21.98 9.98 -6.66
CA ALA A 26 -21.55 9.46 -5.36
C ALA A 26 -20.01 9.32 -5.29
N ILE A 27 -19.39 8.77 -6.35
CA ILE A 27 -17.94 8.63 -6.45
C ILE A 27 -17.29 10.03 -6.46
N GLN A 28 -17.76 10.94 -7.30
CA GLN A 28 -17.20 12.29 -7.39
C GLN A 28 -17.25 13.03 -6.04
N LYS A 29 -18.38 12.94 -5.31
CA LYS A 29 -18.51 13.56 -3.98
C LYS A 29 -17.48 13.02 -2.99
N VAL A 30 -17.22 11.71 -3.03
CA VAL A 30 -16.23 11.07 -2.16
C VAL A 30 -14.81 11.45 -2.56
N GLU A 31 -14.50 11.48 -3.87
CA GLU A 31 -13.21 11.94 -4.38
C GLU A 31 -12.91 13.38 -3.95
N GLU A 32 -13.87 14.30 -4.13
CA GLU A 32 -13.72 15.68 -3.69
C GLU A 32 -13.52 15.81 -2.17
N ALA A 33 -14.20 14.97 -1.37
CA ALA A 33 -14.03 14.97 0.09
C ALA A 33 -12.65 14.43 0.51
N VAL A 34 -12.08 13.47 -0.24
CA VAL A 34 -10.69 13.02 -0.07
C VAL A 34 -9.72 14.14 -0.45
N GLU A 35 -9.92 14.82 -1.59
CA GLU A 35 -9.08 15.94 -2.03
C GLU A 35 -9.09 17.13 -1.06
N ARG A 36 -10.20 17.34 -0.35
CA ARG A 36 -10.36 18.36 0.69
C ARG A 36 -9.90 17.91 2.08
N ASP A 37 -9.29 16.73 2.21
CA ASP A 37 -8.85 16.13 3.47
C ASP A 37 -10.00 15.94 4.50
N GLU A 38 -11.26 15.87 4.05
CA GLU A 38 -12.41 15.57 4.90
C GLU A 38 -12.49 14.07 5.23
N ILE A 39 -11.96 13.23 4.33
CA ILE A 39 -11.82 11.78 4.51
C ILE A 39 -10.34 11.43 4.52
N ILE A 40 -9.80 11.17 5.71
CA ILE A 40 -8.43 10.71 5.91
C ILE A 40 -8.48 9.32 6.52
N LEU A 41 -7.87 8.35 5.84
CA LEU A 41 -7.70 7.00 6.36
C LEU A 41 -6.52 6.94 7.30
N ASN A 42 -6.64 6.17 8.37
CA ASN A 42 -5.57 5.95 9.32
C ASN A 42 -5.49 4.47 9.73
N VAL A 43 -4.74 4.19 10.79
CA VAL A 43 -4.53 2.83 11.31
C VAL A 43 -5.83 2.11 11.70
N ASP A 44 -6.88 2.84 12.10
CA ASP A 44 -8.17 2.25 12.46
C ASP A 44 -8.95 1.77 11.22
N ASP A 45 -8.56 2.22 10.02
CA ASP A 45 -9.14 1.82 8.73
C ASP A 45 -8.40 0.66 8.08
N TYR A 46 -7.53 -0.05 8.81
CA TYR A 46 -6.84 -1.23 8.30
C TYR A 46 -7.84 -2.31 7.83
N ASP A 47 -7.72 -2.73 6.57
CA ASP A 47 -8.54 -3.81 5.97
C ASP A 47 -7.72 -5.08 5.83
N ASP A 48 -6.57 -5.00 5.16
CA ASP A 48 -5.76 -6.18 4.83
C ASP A 48 -4.27 -5.86 4.62
N ARG A 49 -3.46 -6.92 4.52
CA ARG A 49 -2.03 -6.86 4.21
C ARG A 49 -1.68 -7.84 3.11
N GLU A 50 -0.97 -7.34 2.11
CA GLU A 50 -0.39 -8.15 1.04
C GLU A 50 1.12 -8.33 1.23
N ILE A 51 1.59 -9.57 1.04
CA ILE A 51 3.00 -9.93 1.06
C ILE A 51 3.32 -10.64 -0.26
N MET A 52 4.14 -10.01 -1.09
CA MET A 52 4.43 -10.50 -2.45
C MET A 52 5.85 -10.16 -2.89
N PRO A 53 6.40 -10.86 -3.91
CA PRO A 53 7.67 -10.48 -4.51
C PRO A 53 7.68 -9.00 -4.91
N SER A 54 8.76 -8.29 -4.59
CA SER A 54 8.91 -6.90 -5.00
C SER A 54 8.95 -6.79 -6.53
N GLU A 55 8.20 -5.84 -7.07
CA GLU A 55 8.14 -5.55 -8.50
C GLU A 55 9.47 -5.01 -9.07
N TYR A 56 10.39 -4.57 -8.21
CA TYR A 56 11.72 -4.12 -8.61
C TYR A 56 12.69 -5.27 -8.93
N PHE A 57 12.35 -6.51 -8.54
CA PHE A 57 13.21 -7.67 -8.74
C PHE A 57 12.43 -8.78 -9.45
N GLU A 58 13.03 -9.37 -10.48
CA GLU A 58 12.37 -10.44 -11.23
C GLU A 58 12.08 -11.63 -10.30
N GLY A 59 10.78 -11.93 -10.12
CA GLY A 59 10.33 -12.95 -9.16
C GLY A 59 10.76 -12.68 -7.71
N GLY A 60 11.08 -11.43 -7.37
CA GLY A 60 11.59 -11.01 -6.07
C GLY A 60 13.04 -11.38 -5.81
N LYS A 61 13.76 -12.03 -6.75
CA LYS A 61 15.14 -12.46 -6.52
C LYS A 61 16.11 -11.31 -6.76
N ILE A 62 16.88 -10.97 -5.74
CA ILE A 62 17.89 -9.90 -5.83
C ILE A 62 19.12 -10.44 -6.59
N PRO A 63 19.59 -9.76 -7.65
CA PRO A 63 20.82 -10.11 -8.34
C PRO A 63 22.04 -10.10 -7.40
N GLU A 64 23.02 -10.96 -7.68
CA GLU A 64 24.26 -11.00 -6.89
C GLU A 64 25.05 -9.70 -7.06
N GLY A 65 25.46 -9.09 -5.94
CA GLY A 65 26.16 -7.81 -5.95
C GLY A 65 25.27 -6.57 -6.07
N GLU A 66 23.96 -6.73 -6.22
CA GLU A 66 23.02 -5.62 -6.22
C GLU A 66 23.06 -4.87 -4.89
N GLU A 67 23.12 -3.54 -4.97
CA GLU A 67 23.16 -2.66 -3.81
C GLU A 67 21.73 -2.50 -3.26
N VAL A 68 21.52 -2.93 -2.02
CA VAL A 68 20.19 -2.96 -1.37
C VAL A 68 20.23 -2.50 0.09
N SER A 69 21.32 -1.85 0.53
CA SER A 69 21.50 -1.40 1.92
C SER A 69 20.50 -0.34 2.36
N PHE A 70 19.90 0.37 1.40
CA PHE A 70 18.84 1.36 1.66
C PHE A 70 17.45 0.75 1.90
N TYR A 71 17.26 -0.55 1.67
CA TYR A 71 16.03 -1.26 2.04
C TYR A 71 16.05 -1.72 3.49
N TRP A 72 14.87 -2.04 4.02
CA TRP A 72 14.74 -2.68 5.33
C TRP A 72 15.19 -4.14 5.29
N HIS A 73 16.08 -4.54 6.21
CA HIS A 73 16.56 -5.93 6.36
C HIS A 73 16.01 -6.55 7.65
N ILE A 74 15.46 -7.76 7.56
CA ILE A 74 14.94 -8.50 8.72
C ILE A 74 16.07 -9.34 9.33
N GLY A 75 16.27 -9.25 10.65
CA GLY A 75 17.24 -10.06 11.37
C GLY A 75 18.70 -9.61 11.20
N GLU A 76 18.93 -8.48 10.53
CA GLU A 76 20.14 -7.70 10.72
C GLU A 76 19.84 -6.74 11.89
N ASP A 77 20.38 -7.06 13.07
CA ASP A 77 20.22 -6.24 14.27
C ASP A 77 20.70 -4.79 13.98
N ASN A 78 19.90 -3.80 14.39
CA ASN A 78 20.40 -2.43 14.62
C ASN A 78 21.23 -2.39 15.91
#